data_AF-A0A8J6MSH7-F1
#
_entry.id   AF-A0A8J6MSH7-F1
#
_cell.length_a   1.000
_cell.length_b   1.000
_cell.length_c   1.000
_cell.angle_alpha   90.00
_cell.angle_beta   90.00
_cell.angle_gamma   90.00
#
_symmetry.space_group_name_H-M   'P 1'
#
loop_
_entity.id
_entity.type
_entity.pdbx_description
1 polymer ?
#
loop_
_entity_poly.entity_id
_entity_poly.type
_entity_poly.pdbx_seq_one_letter_code
_entity_poly.pdbx_strand_id
1 'polypeptide(L)'
;MPTQWLKSIMSQDFHIPADKMTVVPSGMDIKAFKQDMEKPTDTPDATGKKVIICTSRFDPVKGHVHLLHALALLKMERSQNDWVCWLVGAGQVEGKMRELVVNLGLQDEVIFFGERHDVPALLKKADLFVLPSLQDNHPFAIMEAHVAEK
;
A
#
# COMPACT_ATOMS: atom_id res chain seq x y z
N MET A 1 1.39 -3.82 -22.86
CA MET A 1 1.48 -4.33 -21.47
C MET A 1 2.45 -3.49 -20.66
N PRO A 2 2.31 -3.39 -19.33
CA PRO A 2 3.07 -2.43 -18.52
C PRO A 2 4.54 -2.79 -18.24
N THR A 3 4.93 -4.07 -18.35
CA THR A 3 6.30 -4.50 -18.00
C THR A 3 6.87 -5.53 -18.98
N GLN A 4 8.19 -5.61 -19.04
CA GLN A 4 8.91 -6.67 -19.77
C GLN A 4 8.64 -8.04 -19.15
N TRP A 5 8.50 -8.11 -17.83
CA TRP A 5 8.16 -9.35 -17.14
C TRP A 5 6.82 -9.92 -17.62
N LEU A 6 5.76 -9.10 -17.68
CA LEU A 6 4.46 -9.56 -18.18
C LEU A 6 4.52 -9.95 -19.66
N LYS A 7 5.30 -9.22 -20.48
CA LYS A 7 5.54 -9.60 -21.87
C LYS A 7 6.19 -10.99 -21.98
N SER A 8 7.17 -11.28 -21.11
CA SER A 8 7.81 -12.59 -21.05
C SER A 8 6.82 -13.71 -20.73
N ILE A 9 5.99 -13.51 -19.69
CA ILE A 9 4.95 -14.48 -19.28
C ILE A 9 3.96 -14.73 -20.43
N MET A 10 3.45 -13.68 -21.08
CA MET A 10 2.52 -13.82 -22.21
C MET A 10 3.14 -14.58 -23.39
N SER A 11 4.44 -14.40 -23.63
CA SER A 11 5.14 -15.10 -24.70
C SER A 11 5.46 -16.55 -24.36
N GLN A 12 5.91 -16.83 -23.14
CA GLN A 12 6.42 -18.14 -22.73
C GLN A 12 5.29 -19.09 -22.33
N ASP A 13 4.34 -18.61 -21.52
CA ASP A 13 3.32 -19.46 -20.93
C ASP A 13 2.08 -19.53 -21.84
N PHE A 14 1.77 -18.41 -22.50
CA PHE A 14 0.57 -18.27 -23.33
C PHE A 14 0.86 -18.26 -24.83
N HIS A 15 2.13 -18.41 -25.24
CA HIS A 15 2.55 -18.53 -26.64
C HIS A 15 2.11 -17.36 -27.54
N ILE A 16 1.94 -16.16 -26.97
CA ILE A 16 1.62 -14.95 -27.75
C ILE A 16 2.90 -14.45 -28.45
N PRO A 17 2.89 -14.20 -29.77
CA PRO A 17 4.07 -13.71 -30.48
C PRO A 17 4.60 -12.38 -29.93
N ALA A 18 5.87 -12.36 -29.52
CA ALA A 18 6.50 -11.22 -28.85
C ALA A 18 6.65 -9.98 -29.74
N ASP A 19 6.74 -10.15 -31.06
CA ASP A 19 6.77 -9.11 -32.08
C ASP A 19 5.44 -8.37 -32.22
N LYS A 20 4.32 -9.02 -31.84
CA LYS A 20 2.99 -8.39 -31.76
C LYS A 20 2.73 -7.66 -30.44
N MET A 21 3.71 -7.64 -29.53
CA MET A 21 3.54 -7.11 -28.18
C MET A 21 4.46 -5.91 -27.92
N THR A 22 3.86 -4.78 -27.53
CA THR A 22 4.61 -3.58 -27.10
C THR A 22 4.49 -3.36 -25.60
N VAL A 23 5.62 -3.06 -24.96
CA VAL A 23 5.65 -2.66 -23.54
C VAL A 23 5.46 -1.14 -23.47
N VAL A 24 4.44 -0.73 -22.74
CA VAL A 24 4.11 0.68 -22.46
C VAL A 24 3.95 0.79 -20.95
N PRO A 25 4.99 1.26 -20.23
CA PRO A 25 4.93 1.43 -18.79
C PRO A 25 3.79 2.37 -18.37
N SER A 26 3.24 2.13 -17.19
CA SER A 26 2.30 3.07 -16.57
C SER A 26 3.00 4.40 -16.30
N GLY A 27 2.34 5.51 -16.61
CA GLY A 27 2.82 6.85 -16.31
C GLY A 27 1.96 7.55 -15.26
N MET A 28 2.51 8.58 -14.64
CA MET A 28 1.83 9.42 -13.65
C MET A 28 2.12 10.89 -13.93
N ASP A 29 1.11 11.75 -13.77
CA ASP A 29 1.32 13.20 -13.74
C ASP A 29 1.90 13.62 -12.38
N ILE A 30 3.24 13.72 -12.34
CA ILE A 30 3.98 14.09 -11.12
C ILE A 30 3.58 15.49 -10.62
N LYS A 31 3.26 16.42 -11.54
CA LYS A 31 2.93 17.79 -11.15
C LYS A 31 1.56 17.83 -10.47
N ALA A 32 0.56 17.18 -11.06
CA ALA A 32 -0.76 17.04 -10.46
C ALA A 32 -0.68 16.31 -9.11
N PHE A 33 0.08 15.21 -9.04
CA PHE A 33 0.25 14.45 -7.80
C PHE A 33 0.86 15.30 -6.67
N LYS A 34 1.93 16.05 -6.96
CA LYS A 34 2.55 16.96 -5.98
C LYS A 34 1.60 18.07 -5.53
N GLN A 35 0.71 18.56 -6.39
CA GLN A 35 -0.34 19.51 -6.00
C GLN A 35 -1.36 18.86 -5.06
N ASP A 36 -1.73 17.61 -5.32
CA ASP A 36 -2.66 16.85 -4.47
C ASP A 36 -2.07 16.53 -3.09
N MET A 37 -0.75 16.37 -2.98
CA MET A 37 -0.05 16.21 -1.70
C MET A 37 -0.20 17.42 -0.77
N GLU A 38 -0.41 18.62 -1.33
CA GLU A 38 -0.57 19.86 -0.56
C GLU A 38 -2.01 20.08 -0.08
N LYS A 39 -2.98 19.25 -0.52
CA LYS A 39 -4.37 19.41 -0.13
C LYS A 39 -4.56 19.05 1.36
N PRO A 40 -5.47 19.73 2.06
CA PRO A 40 -5.85 19.33 3.41
C PRO A 40 -6.38 17.91 3.43
N THR A 41 -5.99 17.14 4.45
CA THR A 41 -6.48 15.80 4.70
C THR A 41 -6.67 15.60 6.20
N ASP A 42 -7.78 14.97 6.57
CA ASP A 42 -8.06 14.60 7.95
C ASP A 42 -7.35 13.30 8.33
N THR A 43 -6.66 13.32 9.45
CA THR A 43 -5.88 12.20 9.98
C THR A 43 -5.93 12.21 11.50
N PRO A 44 -5.98 11.04 12.17
CA PRO A 44 -5.80 10.96 13.61
C PRO A 44 -4.50 11.61 14.07
N ASP A 45 -4.46 12.05 15.33
CA ASP A 45 -3.22 12.53 15.95
C ASP A 45 -2.19 11.39 16.03
N ALA A 46 -1.05 11.61 15.40
CA ALA A 46 0.09 10.70 15.38
C ALA A 46 1.33 11.34 16.01
N THR A 47 1.16 12.39 16.83
CA THR A 47 2.27 13.08 17.48
C THR A 47 3.12 12.10 18.29
N GLY A 48 4.43 12.10 18.05
CA GLY A 48 5.38 11.20 18.70
C GLY A 48 5.34 9.76 18.18
N LYS A 49 4.56 9.46 17.13
CA LYS A 49 4.49 8.14 16.51
C LYS A 49 5.00 8.17 15.07
N LYS A 50 5.56 7.04 14.64
CA LYS A 50 5.89 6.75 13.24
C LYS A 50 4.65 6.27 12.49
N VAL A 51 4.36 6.93 11.37
CA VAL A 51 3.20 6.61 10.54
C VAL A 51 3.62 5.65 9.43
N ILE A 52 3.17 4.41 9.54
CA ILE A 52 3.26 3.39 8.49
C ILE A 52 1.98 3.48 7.66
N ILE A 53 2.08 3.46 6.33
CA ILE A 53 0.91 3.49 5.44
C ILE A 53 0.97 2.36 4.41
N CYS A 54 -0.17 1.70 4.20
CA CYS A 54 -0.36 0.73 3.15
C CYS A 54 -1.62 1.10 2.35
N THR A 55 -1.43 1.50 1.09
CA THR A 55 -2.52 1.89 0.20
C THR A 55 -2.73 0.82 -0.88
N SER A 56 -3.74 -0.03 -0.71
CA SER A 56 -4.10 -1.01 -1.73
C SER A 56 -5.50 -1.58 -1.51
N ARG A 57 -6.06 -2.24 -2.54
CA ARG A 57 -7.33 -2.96 -2.40
C ARG A 57 -7.21 -4.06 -1.34
N PHE A 58 -8.23 -4.26 -0.52
CA PHE A 58 -8.23 -5.35 0.46
C PHE A 58 -8.59 -6.67 -0.22
N ASP A 59 -7.59 -7.24 -0.88
CA ASP A 59 -7.62 -8.52 -1.60
C ASP A 59 -6.52 -9.45 -1.07
N PRO A 60 -6.71 -10.80 -1.09
CA PRO A 60 -5.69 -11.73 -0.61
C PRO A 60 -4.32 -11.52 -1.27
N VAL A 61 -4.26 -11.20 -2.56
CA VAL A 61 -2.97 -11.03 -3.28
C VAL A 61 -2.19 -9.80 -2.83
N LYS A 62 -2.84 -8.86 -2.11
CA LYS A 62 -2.19 -7.67 -1.56
C LYS A 62 -1.48 -7.90 -0.25
N GLY A 63 -1.62 -9.09 0.35
CA GLY A 63 -0.74 -9.56 1.41
C GLY A 63 -0.83 -8.81 2.74
N HIS A 64 -1.93 -8.08 3.01
CA HIS A 64 -2.14 -7.35 4.26
C HIS A 64 -1.95 -8.21 5.51
N VAL A 65 -2.28 -9.50 5.43
CA VAL A 65 -2.06 -10.48 6.51
C VAL A 65 -0.60 -10.51 6.95
N HIS A 66 0.36 -10.45 6.00
CA HIS A 66 1.78 -10.44 6.32
C HIS A 66 2.21 -9.16 7.01
N LEU A 67 1.69 -8.00 6.57
CA LEU A 67 1.92 -6.73 7.25
C LEU A 67 1.39 -6.77 8.68
N LEU A 68 0.16 -7.25 8.89
CA LEU A 68 -0.43 -7.35 10.24
C LEU A 68 0.40 -8.25 11.16
N HIS A 69 0.88 -9.40 10.69
CA HIS A 69 1.78 -10.24 11.48
C HIS A 69 3.12 -9.57 11.77
N ALA A 70 3.71 -8.87 10.80
CA ALA A 70 4.96 -8.13 11.01
C ALA A 70 4.78 -7.01 12.06
N LEU A 71 3.65 -6.30 12.05
CA LEU A 71 3.32 -5.29 13.04
C LEU A 71 3.13 -5.88 14.44
N ALA A 72 2.52 -7.08 14.55
CA ALA A 72 2.41 -7.78 15.82
C ALA A 72 3.79 -8.14 16.40
N LEU A 73 4.71 -8.63 15.56
CA LEU A 73 6.10 -8.87 15.97
C LEU A 73 6.79 -7.58 16.40
N LEU A 74 6.62 -6.49 15.63
CA LEU A 74 7.17 -5.18 15.97
C LEU A 74 6.67 -4.68 17.33
N LYS A 75 5.37 -4.87 17.64
CA LYS A 75 4.79 -4.53 18.94
C LYS A 75 5.41 -5.33 20.09
N MET A 76 5.72 -6.60 19.86
CA MET A 76 6.35 -7.48 20.86
C MET A 76 7.82 -7.12 21.12
N GLU A 77 8.56 -6.71 20.09
CA GLU A 77 9.99 -6.39 20.20
C GLU A 77 10.27 -5.02 20.80
N ARG A 78 9.35 -4.05 20.63
CA ARG A 78 9.55 -2.68 21.13
C ARG A 78 9.02 -2.53 22.56
N SER A 79 9.79 -1.83 23.39
CA SER A 79 9.39 -1.46 24.76
C SER A 79 8.34 -0.35 24.80
N GLN A 80 8.26 0.46 23.74
CA GLN A 80 7.28 1.52 23.57
C GLN A 80 6.61 1.40 22.21
N ASN A 81 5.31 1.62 22.21
CA ASN A 81 4.52 1.58 21.01
C ASN A 81 4.44 2.99 20.38
N ASP A 82 5.45 3.28 19.58
CA ASP A 82 5.72 4.57 18.95
C ASP A 82 5.37 4.58 17.46
N TRP A 83 4.38 3.80 17.04
CA TRP A 83 3.95 3.74 15.66
C TRP A 83 2.43 3.58 15.52
N VAL A 84 1.91 3.94 14.36
CA VAL A 84 0.56 3.65 13.88
C VAL A 84 0.63 3.18 12.44
N CYS A 85 -0.29 2.31 12.05
CA CYS A 85 -0.41 1.82 10.68
C CYS A 85 -1.75 2.24 10.09
N TRP A 86 -1.72 3.01 9.01
CA TRP A 86 -2.88 3.41 8.23
C TRP A 86 -3.09 2.42 7.08
N LEU A 87 -4.19 1.70 7.12
CA LEU A 87 -4.63 0.84 6.03
C LEU A 87 -5.67 1.60 5.21
N VAL A 88 -5.30 1.94 3.97
CA VAL A 88 -6.11 2.75 3.06
C VAL A 88 -6.56 1.90 1.88
N GLY A 89 -7.87 1.74 1.75
CA GLY A 89 -8.49 0.88 0.76
C GLY A 89 -9.78 0.25 1.27
N ALA A 90 -10.38 -0.59 0.42
CA ALA A 90 -11.54 -1.39 0.74
C ALA A 90 -11.47 -2.71 -0.05
N GLY A 91 -12.24 -3.71 0.37
CA GLY A 91 -12.33 -4.96 -0.37
C GLY A 91 -12.81 -6.16 0.47
N GLN A 92 -12.87 -7.31 -0.21
CA GLN A 92 -13.52 -8.52 0.29
C GLN A 92 -12.89 -9.10 1.57
N VAL A 93 -11.62 -8.83 1.86
CA VAL A 93 -10.94 -9.38 3.05
C VAL A 93 -10.94 -8.45 4.26
N GLU A 94 -11.59 -7.29 4.19
CA GLU A 94 -11.59 -6.32 5.30
C GLU A 94 -12.07 -6.93 6.62
N GLY A 95 -13.18 -7.68 6.60
CA GLY A 95 -13.72 -8.33 7.81
C GLY A 95 -12.68 -9.24 8.48
N LYS A 96 -12.03 -10.10 7.68
CA LYS A 96 -10.95 -10.99 8.15
C LYS A 96 -9.73 -10.21 8.67
N MET A 97 -9.40 -9.08 8.04
CA MET A 97 -8.30 -8.22 8.50
C MET A 97 -8.62 -7.59 9.85
N ARG A 98 -9.85 -7.11 10.06
CA ARG A 98 -10.28 -6.55 11.34
C ARG A 98 -10.27 -7.59 12.46
N GLU A 99 -10.77 -8.80 12.18
CA GLU A 99 -10.67 -9.94 13.11
C GLU A 99 -9.21 -10.26 13.46
N LEU A 100 -8.32 -10.29 12.46
CA LEU A 100 -6.89 -10.54 12.68
C LEU A 100 -6.24 -9.44 13.53
N VAL A 101 -6.59 -8.17 13.29
CA VAL A 101 -6.12 -7.04 14.11
C VAL A 101 -6.51 -7.21 15.58
N VAL A 102 -7.74 -7.65 15.85
CA VAL A 102 -8.19 -7.95 17.23
C VAL A 102 -7.42 -9.13 17.81
N ASN A 103 -7.27 -10.22 17.06
CA ASN A 103 -6.56 -11.42 17.53
C ASN A 103 -5.07 -11.17 17.80
N LEU A 104 -4.46 -10.24 17.09
CA LEU A 104 -3.07 -9.82 17.29
C LEU A 104 -2.92 -8.69 18.33
N GLY A 105 -4.03 -8.20 18.90
CA GLY A 105 -4.03 -7.10 19.86
C GLY A 105 -3.52 -5.78 19.28
N LEU A 106 -3.83 -5.49 18.02
CA LEU A 106 -3.35 -4.33 17.26
C LEU A 106 -4.38 -3.19 17.11
N GLN A 107 -5.48 -3.23 17.87
CA GLN A 107 -6.62 -2.33 17.65
C GLN A 107 -6.28 -0.85 17.87
N ASP A 108 -5.30 -0.55 18.72
CA ASP A 108 -4.90 0.82 19.05
C ASP A 108 -3.88 1.41 18.07
N GLU A 109 -3.26 0.56 17.25
CA GLU A 109 -2.21 0.93 16.31
C GLU A 109 -2.65 0.90 14.86
N VAL A 110 -3.55 -0.01 14.49
CA VAL A 110 -3.98 -0.21 13.11
C VAL A 110 -5.29 0.52 12.86
N ILE A 111 -5.23 1.52 12.00
CA ILE A 111 -6.37 2.37 11.66
C ILE A 111 -6.80 2.08 10.22
N PHE A 112 -8.04 1.63 10.06
CA PHE A 112 -8.66 1.42 8.75
C PHE A 112 -9.29 2.74 8.29
N PHE A 113 -8.72 3.35 7.26
CA PHE A 113 -9.22 4.60 6.69
C PHE A 113 -10.36 4.39 5.70
N GLY A 114 -10.58 3.14 5.29
CA GLY A 114 -11.49 2.83 4.19
C GLY A 114 -10.94 3.35 2.86
N GLU A 115 -11.84 3.48 1.88
CA GLU A 115 -11.50 4.07 0.59
C GLU A 115 -11.29 5.58 0.72
N ARG A 116 -10.19 6.09 0.16
CA ARG A 116 -9.78 7.49 0.21
C ARG A 116 -9.31 7.95 -1.16
N HIS A 117 -9.62 9.20 -1.50
CA HIS A 117 -9.18 9.84 -2.75
C HIS A 117 -8.06 10.86 -2.55
N ASP A 118 -7.67 11.11 -1.30
CA ASP A 118 -6.61 12.04 -0.89
C ASP A 118 -5.34 11.29 -0.45
N VAL A 119 -5.11 10.10 -1.03
CA VAL A 119 -3.90 9.29 -0.83
C VAL A 119 -2.60 10.10 -0.98
N PRO A 120 -2.44 11.03 -1.95
CA PRO A 120 -1.23 11.85 -2.02
C PRO A 120 -0.95 12.64 -0.73
N ALA A 121 -1.98 13.25 -0.13
CA ALA A 121 -1.85 14.00 1.12
C ALA A 121 -1.60 13.09 2.32
N LEU A 122 -2.21 11.89 2.34
CA LEU A 122 -1.94 10.87 3.35
C LEU A 122 -0.49 10.36 3.28
N LEU A 123 0.00 10.07 2.07
CA LEU A 123 1.38 9.68 1.82
C LEU A 123 2.32 10.76 2.34
N LYS A 124 2.07 12.05 2.07
CA LYS A 124 2.90 13.15 2.60
C LYS A 124 3.06 13.11 4.12
N LYS A 125 1.98 12.75 4.85
CA LYS A 125 1.96 12.65 6.32
C LYS A 125 2.58 11.34 6.87
N ALA A 126 2.81 10.34 6.03
CA ALA A 126 3.40 9.08 6.45
C ALA A 126 4.93 9.17 6.56
N ASP A 127 5.52 8.32 7.42
CA ASP A 127 6.96 8.12 7.53
C ASP A 127 7.46 6.96 6.66
N LEU A 128 6.63 5.91 6.49
CA LEU A 128 7.01 4.68 5.80
C LEU A 128 5.85 4.13 4.96
N PHE A 129 6.11 3.85 3.68
CA PHE A 129 5.18 3.12 2.84
C PHE A 129 5.47 1.62 2.83
N VAL A 130 4.44 0.79 2.97
CA VAL A 130 4.55 -0.68 2.89
C VAL A 130 3.50 -1.23 1.93
N LEU A 131 3.95 -2.01 0.94
CA LEU A 131 3.08 -2.80 0.06
C LEU A 131 3.53 -4.27 0.08
N PRO A 132 2.92 -5.12 0.92
CA PRO A 132 3.33 -6.52 1.10
C PRO A 132 2.71 -7.45 0.03
N SER A 133 2.53 -6.95 -1.19
CA SER A 133 1.77 -7.67 -2.22
C SER A 133 2.50 -8.94 -2.66
N LEU A 134 1.76 -10.04 -2.72
CA LEU A 134 2.23 -11.35 -3.18
C LEU A 134 2.32 -11.42 -4.70
N GLN A 135 1.47 -10.66 -5.39
CA GLN A 135 1.45 -10.58 -6.83
C GLN A 135 1.11 -9.17 -7.29
N ASP A 136 2.00 -8.58 -8.09
CA ASP A 136 1.80 -7.30 -8.76
C ASP A 136 2.53 -7.26 -10.09
N ASN A 137 1.94 -6.59 -11.08
CA ASN A 137 2.57 -6.38 -12.38
C ASN A 137 3.40 -5.10 -12.39
N HIS A 138 2.76 -3.99 -12.04
CA HIS A 138 3.34 -2.65 -12.00
C HIS A 138 2.52 -1.82 -11.01
N PRO A 139 2.78 -1.94 -9.69
CA PRO A 139 1.92 -1.37 -8.67
C PRO A 139 1.98 0.16 -8.70
N PHE A 140 0.86 0.79 -9.02
CA PHE A 140 0.76 2.25 -9.07
C PHE A 140 1.09 2.91 -7.72
N ALA A 141 0.67 2.26 -6.62
CA ALA A 141 0.93 2.71 -5.26
C ALA A 141 2.43 2.87 -4.91
N ILE A 142 3.30 2.05 -5.49
CA ILE A 142 4.76 2.20 -5.31
C ILE A 142 5.27 3.47 -6.00
N MET A 143 4.74 3.80 -7.19
CA MET A 143 5.10 5.04 -7.87
C MET A 143 4.62 6.26 -7.07
N GLU A 144 3.40 6.19 -6.51
CA GLU A 144 2.85 7.25 -5.66
C GLU A 144 3.74 7.47 -4.42
N ALA A 145 4.14 6.38 -3.76
CA ALA A 145 5.05 6.43 -2.62
C ALA A 145 6.42 7.03 -2.97
N HIS A 146 7.02 6.64 -4.11
CA HIS A 146 8.30 7.20 -4.56
C HIS A 146 8.22 8.71 -4.82
N VAL A 147 7.15 9.18 -5.48
CA VAL A 147 6.95 10.63 -5.71
C VAL A 147 6.75 11.38 -4.40
N ALA A 148 6.14 10.73 -3.41
CA ALA A 148 5.97 11.26 -2.06
C ALA A 148 7.19 11.08 -1.14
N GLU A 149 8.30 10.55 -1.67
CA GLU A 149 9.56 10.31 -0.95
C GLU A 149 9.40 9.38 0.26
N LYS A 150 8.64 8.28 0.08
CA LYS A 150 8.37 7.24 1.09
C LYS A 150 9.00 5.90 0.77
#